data_AF-A0A2W0ADQ7-F1
#
_entry.id   AF-A0A2W0ADQ7-F1
#
_cell.length_a   1.000
_cell.length_b   1.000
_cell.length_c   1.000
_cell.angle_alpha   90.00
_cell.angle_beta   90.00
_cell.angle_gamma   90.00
#
_symmetry.space_group_name_H-M   'P 1'
#
loop_
_entity.id
_entity.type
_entity.pdbx_description
1 polymer ?
#
loop_
_entity_poly.entity_id
_entity_poly.type
_entity_poly.pdbx_seq_one_letter_code
_entity_poly.pdbx_strand_id
1 'polypeptide(L)'
;MINLSFVRALLPDCGWSVASLQSECGPRQGRKRRVGFSIMLVVGSMLLASLAAGQSSSTSSEGVDNGNYNYQGSLEFGYRFVDTKASESTYNTFVNQQQGPRVFDQTLSVRSLNHQGILFDNLFVSSFGWGGDPENASRLRISKNKWYNFNLTFRRDQNNWDYNLLANPLNPVNSVIQVNGSPHQFQTVRNMQDYGLTLLPQSPVRLRFAYSRNKMEGPSLSSVHEGTDTVMFQKWNTLLNAYQFGVDFKVLPRTNISYDQFLQYYEGNTTWADQSFPFHLSTGTTVDPGIVYSPAVGQPCATPIVCAQPCLLSHGATGFAVELFQTAGSVGARVVQRLGRDHEQQPRSLRRPDYPFPTTGIRGWR
;
A
#
# COMPACT_ATOMS: atom_id res chain seq x y z
N MET A 1 -61.90 4.16 10.20
CA MET A 1 -62.86 5.00 9.45
C MET A 1 -62.49 6.46 9.64
N ILE A 2 -62.71 7.33 8.64
CA ILE A 2 -62.79 8.81 8.74
C ILE A 2 -61.59 9.47 9.49
N ASN A 3 -60.50 9.94 8.86
CA ASN A 3 -60.35 10.91 7.76
C ASN A 3 -60.93 12.31 8.05
N LEU A 4 -60.07 13.31 8.24
CA LEU A 4 -60.23 14.62 7.58
C LEU A 4 -58.90 15.39 7.53
N SER A 5 -58.52 15.87 6.34
CA SER A 5 -57.46 16.87 6.15
C SER A 5 -58.07 18.28 6.14
N PHE A 6 -57.29 19.30 6.51
CA PHE A 6 -57.56 20.65 6.01
C PHE A 6 -56.29 21.44 5.71
N VAL A 7 -56.37 22.32 4.71
CA VAL A 7 -55.27 23.10 4.15
C VAL A 7 -55.71 24.56 4.06
N ARG A 8 -54.93 25.49 4.62
CA ARG A 8 -54.51 26.73 3.93
C ARG A 8 -53.40 27.47 4.68
N ALA A 9 -52.65 28.28 3.94
CA ALA A 9 -51.58 29.12 4.47
C ALA A 9 -52.03 30.57 4.66
N LEU A 10 -51.36 31.29 5.57
CA LEU A 10 -51.25 32.74 5.56
C LEU A 10 -49.78 33.15 5.78
N LEU A 11 -49.41 34.25 5.14
CA LEU A 11 -48.16 35.00 5.16
C LEU A 11 -48.55 36.47 5.41
N PRO A 12 -47.61 37.42 5.59
CA PRO A 12 -46.26 37.35 6.17
C PRO A 12 -46.12 38.36 7.35
N ASP A 13 -44.89 38.65 7.79
CA ASP A 13 -44.57 39.94 8.42
C ASP A 13 -43.18 40.45 7.96
N CYS A 14 -42.94 41.77 8.02
CA CYS A 14 -41.98 42.45 7.13
C CYS A 14 -41.08 43.53 7.78
N GLY A 15 -39.99 43.87 7.08
CA GLY A 15 -39.06 44.98 7.40
C GLY A 15 -37.82 44.52 8.19
N TRP A 16 -36.63 45.11 8.06
CA TRP A 16 -36.18 46.34 7.39
C TRP A 16 -34.72 46.11 6.94
N SER A 17 -34.12 46.68 5.87
CA SER A 17 -34.51 47.50 4.70
C SER A 17 -33.33 47.38 3.68
N VAL A 18 -33.14 48.02 2.51
CA VAL A 18 -33.73 49.19 1.83
C VAL A 18 -33.77 48.94 0.30
N ALA A 19 -34.60 49.72 -0.41
CA ALA A 19 -34.61 50.00 -1.85
C ALA A 19 -33.27 50.62 -2.37
N SER A 20 -32.97 50.78 -3.68
CA SER A 20 -33.44 50.27 -4.99
C SER A 20 -32.36 50.69 -6.04
N LEU A 21 -32.36 50.39 -7.35
CA LEU A 21 -33.42 50.43 -8.38
C LEU A 21 -32.85 49.87 -9.71
N GLN A 22 -33.75 49.54 -10.64
CA GLN A 22 -33.59 49.24 -12.08
C GLN A 22 -33.63 47.76 -12.51
N SER A 23 -34.36 47.56 -13.61
CA SER A 23 -34.80 46.29 -14.17
C SER A 23 -34.57 46.29 -15.67
N GLU A 24 -34.11 45.18 -16.25
CA GLU A 24 -34.18 44.94 -17.69
C GLU A 24 -34.43 43.45 -18.00
N CYS A 25 -34.91 43.14 -19.20
CA CYS A 25 -35.85 42.03 -19.38
C CYS A 25 -35.46 40.99 -20.44
N GLY A 26 -35.17 39.76 -19.99
CA GLY A 26 -35.13 38.54 -20.81
C GLY A 26 -33.89 38.34 -21.70
N PRO A 27 -33.85 37.28 -22.54
CA PRO A 27 -34.82 36.21 -22.72
C PRO A 27 -34.35 34.84 -22.17
N ARG A 28 -35.28 33.88 -22.04
CA ARG A 28 -34.92 32.47 -21.76
C ARG A 28 -34.32 31.80 -23.00
N GLN A 29 -33.06 31.37 -22.95
CA GLN A 29 -32.52 30.37 -23.89
C GLN A 29 -32.38 29.00 -23.21
N GLY A 30 -33.20 28.03 -23.62
CA GLY A 30 -33.09 26.65 -23.14
C GLY A 30 -31.99 25.87 -23.86
N ARG A 31 -30.99 25.35 -23.13
CA ARG A 31 -29.92 24.53 -23.72
C ARG A 31 -30.12 23.04 -23.44
N LYS A 32 -30.29 22.26 -24.53
CA LYS A 32 -30.58 20.82 -24.51
C LYS A 32 -29.45 20.03 -23.85
N ARG A 33 -29.75 19.22 -22.80
CA ARG A 33 -28.78 18.23 -22.26
C ARG A 33 -29.44 16.99 -21.61
N ARG A 34 -30.34 16.32 -22.36
CA ARG A 34 -30.89 14.99 -22.02
C ARG A 34 -30.83 14.06 -23.25
N VAL A 35 -29.65 13.49 -23.53
CA VAL A 35 -29.45 12.45 -24.56
C VAL A 35 -28.42 11.39 -24.12
N GLY A 36 -27.32 11.81 -23.47
CA GLY A 36 -26.21 10.89 -23.14
C GLY A 36 -26.54 9.75 -22.17
N PHE A 37 -27.52 9.91 -21.28
CA PHE A 37 -27.82 8.90 -20.25
C PHE A 37 -28.54 7.66 -20.80
N SER A 38 -29.36 7.81 -21.85
CA SER A 38 -30.13 6.70 -22.43
C SER A 38 -29.25 5.75 -23.25
N ILE A 39 -28.19 6.26 -23.91
CA ILE A 39 -27.31 5.46 -24.77
C ILE A 39 -26.46 4.50 -23.92
N MET A 40 -25.93 4.96 -22.78
CA MET A 40 -25.24 4.08 -21.81
C MET A 40 -26.14 2.93 -21.33
N LEU A 41 -27.42 3.21 -21.06
CA LEU A 41 -28.37 2.23 -20.54
C LEU A 41 -28.75 1.19 -21.61
N VAL A 42 -28.88 1.60 -22.88
CA VAL A 42 -29.13 0.69 -24.02
C VAL A 42 -27.89 -0.17 -24.33
N VAL A 43 -26.68 0.39 -24.36
CA VAL A 43 -25.45 -0.39 -24.58
C VAL A 43 -25.19 -1.38 -23.44
N GLY A 44 -25.41 -0.97 -22.19
CA GLY A 44 -25.28 -1.86 -21.02
C GLY A 44 -26.28 -3.02 -21.03
N SER A 45 -27.52 -2.79 -21.48
CA SER A 45 -28.52 -3.86 -21.60
C SER A 45 -28.29 -4.78 -22.80
N MET A 46 -27.74 -4.27 -23.92
CA MET A 46 -27.34 -5.11 -25.06
C MET A 46 -26.19 -6.07 -24.72
N LEU A 47 -25.25 -5.65 -23.87
CA LEU A 47 -24.17 -6.53 -23.37
C LEU A 47 -24.66 -7.56 -22.34
N LEU A 48 -25.69 -7.24 -21.57
CA LEU A 48 -26.31 -8.19 -20.63
C LEU A 48 -27.15 -9.26 -21.35
N ALA A 49 -27.80 -8.93 -22.49
CA ALA A 49 -28.56 -9.88 -23.28
C ALA A 49 -27.70 -11.05 -23.81
N SER A 50 -26.42 -10.80 -24.10
CA SER A 50 -25.46 -11.82 -24.55
C SER A 50 -25.15 -12.90 -23.51
N LEU A 51 -25.38 -12.62 -22.22
CA LEU A 51 -25.10 -13.55 -21.12
C LEU A 51 -26.32 -14.40 -20.72
N ALA A 52 -27.51 -14.13 -21.26
CA ALA A 52 -28.72 -14.91 -20.98
C ALA A 52 -28.69 -16.31 -21.63
N ALA A 53 -27.95 -16.49 -22.72
CA ALA A 53 -27.80 -17.77 -23.43
C ALA A 53 -26.72 -18.67 -22.79
N GLY A 54 -26.70 -18.78 -21.46
CA GLY A 54 -25.62 -19.44 -20.72
C GLY A 54 -25.99 -20.04 -19.35
N GLN A 55 -27.25 -20.00 -18.92
CA GLN A 55 -27.69 -20.68 -17.69
C GLN A 55 -28.06 -22.14 -17.95
N SER A 56 -27.07 -22.95 -18.32
CA SER A 56 -27.18 -24.40 -18.14
C SER A 56 -27.26 -24.72 -16.64
N SER A 57 -28.05 -25.74 -16.31
CA SER A 57 -28.26 -26.24 -14.94
C SER A 57 -26.96 -26.49 -14.18
N SER A 58 -27.00 -26.40 -12.85
CA SER A 58 -25.87 -26.63 -11.95
C SER A 58 -25.47 -28.11 -11.79
N THR A 59 -25.19 -28.78 -12.92
CA THR A 59 -24.17 -29.83 -12.92
C THR A 59 -22.85 -29.18 -12.52
N SER A 60 -22.10 -29.79 -11.60
CA SER A 60 -20.72 -29.41 -11.35
C SER A 60 -19.95 -29.49 -12.67
N SER A 61 -19.32 -28.40 -13.11
CA SER A 61 -18.60 -28.35 -14.39
C SER A 61 -17.56 -29.46 -14.45
N GLU A 62 -17.88 -30.52 -15.20
CA GLU A 62 -16.94 -31.52 -15.62
C GLU A 62 -15.85 -30.80 -16.42
N GLY A 63 -14.58 -31.02 -16.06
CA GLY A 63 -13.48 -30.28 -16.67
C GLY A 63 -13.33 -30.63 -18.13
N VAL A 64 -12.81 -29.71 -18.94
CA VAL A 64 -12.55 -29.96 -20.36
C VAL A 64 -11.34 -30.88 -20.48
N ASP A 65 -11.52 -32.07 -21.05
CA ASP A 65 -10.42 -32.95 -21.38
C ASP A 65 -9.71 -32.50 -22.67
N ASN A 66 -8.39 -32.42 -22.62
CA ASN A 66 -7.53 -32.19 -23.78
C ASN A 66 -6.27 -33.07 -23.67
N GLY A 67 -6.16 -34.03 -24.59
CA GLY A 67 -5.07 -35.02 -24.59
C GLY A 67 -5.10 -35.90 -23.34
N ASN A 68 -4.08 -35.76 -22.48
CA ASN A 68 -3.95 -36.51 -21.23
C ASN A 68 -4.28 -35.67 -19.98
N TYR A 69 -4.93 -34.51 -20.12
CA TYR A 69 -5.23 -33.62 -19.00
C TYR A 69 -6.69 -33.17 -19.01
N ASN A 70 -7.30 -33.20 -17.83
CA ASN A 70 -8.56 -32.53 -17.51
C ASN A 70 -8.26 -31.10 -17.01
N TYR A 71 -8.98 -30.11 -17.53
CA TYR A 71 -8.83 -28.70 -17.19
C TYR A 71 -10.12 -28.13 -16.58
N GLN A 72 -10.05 -27.55 -15.38
CA GLN A 72 -11.15 -26.87 -14.71
C GLN A 72 -10.65 -25.55 -14.12
N GLY A 73 -11.40 -24.45 -14.22
CA GLY A 73 -10.97 -23.18 -13.64
C GLY A 73 -12.04 -22.10 -13.66
N SER A 74 -11.79 -21.04 -12.90
CA SER A 74 -12.61 -19.84 -12.77
C SER A 74 -11.73 -18.59 -12.87
N LEU A 75 -12.31 -17.48 -13.36
CA LEU A 75 -11.67 -16.17 -13.33
C LEU A 75 -12.75 -15.10 -13.13
N GLU A 76 -12.73 -14.47 -11.97
CA GLU A 76 -13.64 -13.38 -11.61
C GLU A 76 -12.94 -12.03 -11.80
N PHE A 77 -13.38 -11.26 -12.79
CA PHE A 77 -12.90 -9.90 -13.03
C PHE A 77 -14.02 -8.88 -12.76
N GLY A 78 -13.63 -7.66 -12.41
CA GLY A 78 -14.57 -6.56 -12.30
C GLY A 78 -13.90 -5.26 -11.88
N TYR A 79 -14.68 -4.35 -11.30
CA TYR A 79 -14.24 -2.99 -10.97
C TYR A 79 -14.79 -2.58 -9.59
N ARG A 80 -13.95 -1.99 -8.73
CA ARG A 80 -14.39 -1.39 -7.46
C ARG A 80 -14.50 0.12 -7.64
N PHE A 81 -15.68 0.65 -7.34
CA PHE A 81 -15.93 2.08 -7.19
C PHE A 81 -15.70 2.49 -5.73
N VAL A 82 -15.16 3.68 -5.51
CA VAL A 82 -14.84 4.24 -4.20
C VAL A 82 -15.33 5.70 -4.18
N ASP A 83 -16.01 6.09 -3.11
CA ASP A 83 -16.51 7.46 -2.87
C ASP A 83 -16.14 7.85 -1.43
N THR A 84 -15.19 8.77 -1.27
CA THR A 84 -14.68 9.24 0.02
C THR A 84 -14.92 10.74 0.18
N LYS A 85 -15.64 11.13 1.23
CA LYS A 85 -16.11 12.52 1.48
C LYS A 85 -15.37 13.22 2.63
N ALA A 86 -14.20 12.70 2.99
CA ALA A 86 -13.39 13.09 4.14
C ALA A 86 -11.89 12.83 3.82
N SER A 87 -11.04 12.74 4.84
CA SER A 87 -9.61 12.44 4.67
C SER A 87 -9.38 11.09 3.96
N GLU A 88 -8.76 11.14 2.79
CA GLU A 88 -8.32 9.95 2.05
C GLU A 88 -7.28 9.14 2.86
N SER A 89 -6.36 9.80 3.56
CA SER A 89 -5.37 9.11 4.41
C SER A 89 -6.00 8.32 5.55
N THR A 90 -7.14 8.80 6.08
CA THR A 90 -7.94 8.06 7.07
C THR A 90 -8.66 6.86 6.45
N TYR A 91 -9.17 7.00 5.22
CA TYR A 91 -9.71 5.87 4.46
C TYR A 91 -8.62 4.82 4.14
N ASN A 92 -7.44 5.27 3.73
CA ASN A 92 -6.28 4.43 3.45
C ASN A 92 -5.67 3.84 4.74
N THR A 93 -6.00 4.36 5.93
CA THR A 93 -5.59 3.80 7.22
C THR A 93 -6.50 2.70 7.74
N PHE A 94 -7.83 2.79 7.49
CA PHE A 94 -8.80 1.81 8.01
C PHE A 94 -9.40 0.86 6.96
N VAL A 95 -9.29 1.17 5.67
CA VAL A 95 -9.94 0.41 4.59
C VAL A 95 -8.97 0.08 3.45
N ASN A 96 -8.21 1.06 2.95
CA ASN A 96 -7.17 0.91 1.91
C ASN A 96 -7.60 0.15 0.63
N GLN A 97 -8.89 0.12 0.30
CA GLN A 97 -9.41 -0.56 -0.88
C GLN A 97 -9.45 0.38 -2.09
N GLN A 98 -8.40 0.39 -2.89
CA GLN A 98 -8.24 1.37 -3.98
C GLN A 98 -9.26 1.15 -5.11
N GLN A 99 -9.66 2.23 -5.79
CA GLN A 99 -10.54 2.20 -6.97
C GLN A 99 -9.86 1.53 -8.17
N GLY A 100 -10.63 0.93 -9.09
CA GLY A 100 -10.11 0.44 -10.38
C GLY A 100 -10.53 -0.99 -10.77
N PRO A 101 -10.02 -1.50 -11.90
CA PRO A 101 -10.24 -2.87 -12.34
C PRO A 101 -9.44 -3.87 -11.50
N ARG A 102 -9.97 -5.07 -11.26
CA ARG A 102 -9.30 -6.14 -10.53
C ARG A 102 -9.74 -7.54 -10.94
N VAL A 103 -8.88 -8.52 -10.63
CA VAL A 103 -9.22 -9.93 -10.53
C VAL A 103 -9.54 -10.21 -9.06
N PHE A 104 -10.80 -10.57 -8.78
CA PHE A 104 -11.28 -10.89 -7.44
C PHE A 104 -10.76 -12.25 -7.00
N ASP A 105 -11.07 -13.30 -7.77
CA ASP A 105 -10.58 -14.67 -7.59
C ASP A 105 -10.19 -15.29 -8.96
N GLN A 106 -9.23 -16.19 -8.92
CA GLN A 106 -8.81 -17.04 -10.02
C GLN A 106 -8.56 -18.44 -9.47
N THR A 107 -9.16 -19.46 -10.08
CA THR A 107 -8.75 -20.87 -9.87
C THR A 107 -8.38 -21.55 -11.17
N LEU A 108 -7.39 -22.44 -11.13
CA LEU A 108 -7.06 -23.35 -12.21
C LEU A 108 -6.60 -24.69 -11.63
N SER A 109 -7.30 -25.75 -11.97
CA SER A 109 -6.98 -27.15 -11.68
C SER A 109 -6.70 -27.86 -13.00
N VAL A 110 -5.54 -28.51 -13.10
CA VAL A 110 -5.16 -29.34 -14.24
C VAL A 110 -4.68 -30.69 -13.73
N ARG A 111 -5.35 -31.76 -14.14
CA ARG A 111 -5.10 -33.13 -13.66
C ARG A 111 -4.81 -34.06 -14.82
N SER A 112 -3.71 -34.81 -14.75
CA SER A 112 -3.43 -35.89 -15.69
C SER A 112 -4.41 -37.04 -15.49
N LEU A 113 -5.01 -37.51 -16.59
CA LEU A 113 -6.00 -38.59 -16.59
C LEU A 113 -5.37 -39.94 -16.25
N ASN A 114 -4.18 -40.24 -16.80
CA ASN A 114 -3.51 -41.53 -16.61
C ASN A 114 -2.31 -41.52 -15.64
N HIS A 115 -2.01 -40.37 -15.02
CA HIS A 115 -0.83 -40.16 -14.16
C HIS A 115 0.53 -40.42 -14.85
N GLN A 116 0.63 -40.03 -16.12
CA GLN A 116 1.85 -40.01 -16.94
C GLN A 116 2.11 -38.62 -17.52
N GLY A 117 1.67 -37.55 -16.85
CA GLY A 117 1.88 -36.19 -17.30
C GLY A 117 3.37 -35.83 -17.32
N ILE A 118 3.85 -35.19 -18.40
CA ILE A 118 5.29 -35.04 -18.69
C ILE A 118 6.02 -34.33 -17.55
N LEU A 119 5.54 -33.14 -17.16
CA LEU A 119 6.11 -32.36 -16.06
C LEU A 119 5.42 -32.64 -14.72
N PHE A 120 4.08 -32.74 -14.73
CA PHE A 120 3.24 -32.89 -13.54
C PHE A 120 2.02 -33.78 -13.83
N ASP A 121 1.48 -34.41 -12.79
CA ASP A 121 0.22 -35.16 -12.83
C ASP A 121 -0.94 -34.39 -12.17
N ASN A 122 -0.65 -33.44 -11.26
CA ASN A 122 -1.64 -32.49 -10.78
C ASN A 122 -0.99 -31.12 -10.62
N LEU A 123 -1.64 -30.08 -11.16
CA LEU A 123 -1.34 -28.67 -11.00
C LEU A 123 -2.60 -27.99 -10.45
N PHE A 124 -2.45 -27.17 -9.43
CA PHE A 124 -3.50 -26.32 -8.88
C PHE A 124 -2.95 -24.93 -8.61
N VAL A 125 -3.65 -23.90 -9.08
CA VAL A 125 -3.39 -22.49 -8.83
C VAL A 125 -4.66 -21.85 -8.27
N SER A 126 -4.54 -21.06 -7.21
CA SER A 126 -5.62 -20.19 -6.71
C SER A 126 -5.05 -18.82 -6.33
N SER A 127 -5.70 -17.72 -6.72
CA SER A 127 -5.21 -16.37 -6.43
C SER A 127 -6.34 -15.36 -6.27
N PHE A 128 -6.16 -14.37 -5.39
CA PHE A 128 -7.13 -13.28 -5.16
C PHE A 128 -6.44 -11.93 -4.92
N GLY A 129 -7.17 -10.83 -5.07
CA GLY A 129 -6.75 -9.48 -4.65
C GLY A 129 -5.86 -8.71 -5.64
N TRP A 130 -5.87 -9.06 -6.93
CA TRP A 130 -5.00 -8.40 -7.92
C TRP A 130 -5.71 -7.22 -8.58
N GLY A 131 -5.32 -6.00 -8.21
CA GLY A 131 -5.84 -4.75 -8.80
C GLY A 131 -6.11 -3.62 -7.81
N GLY A 132 -5.19 -3.40 -6.86
CA GLY A 132 -5.32 -2.33 -5.86
C GLY A 132 -6.05 -2.73 -4.57
N ASP A 133 -6.15 -4.03 -4.27
CA ASP A 133 -6.46 -4.49 -2.91
C ASP A 133 -5.17 -4.43 -2.06
N PRO A 134 -5.27 -4.13 -0.75
CA PRO A 134 -4.08 -4.01 0.10
C PRO A 134 -3.42 -5.38 0.29
N GLU A 135 -4.24 -6.39 0.61
CA GLU A 135 -3.85 -7.77 0.78
C GLU A 135 -4.11 -8.56 -0.52
N ASN A 136 -3.15 -9.34 -0.98
CA ASN A 136 -3.35 -10.30 -2.08
C ASN A 136 -2.57 -11.60 -1.84
N ALA A 137 -2.96 -12.67 -2.52
CA ALA A 137 -2.25 -13.94 -2.40
C ALA A 137 -2.31 -14.78 -3.69
N SER A 138 -1.29 -15.62 -3.87
CA SER A 138 -1.26 -16.72 -4.83
C SER A 138 -0.88 -18.01 -4.12
N ARG A 139 -1.50 -19.12 -4.51
CA ARG A 139 -1.10 -20.47 -4.10
C ARG A 139 -0.92 -21.31 -5.34
N LEU A 140 0.23 -21.96 -5.45
CA LEU A 140 0.57 -22.93 -6.47
C LEU A 140 0.86 -24.26 -5.78
N ARG A 141 0.28 -25.34 -6.28
CA ARG A 141 0.62 -26.73 -5.93
C ARG A 141 0.85 -27.49 -7.22
N ILE A 142 1.98 -28.17 -7.35
CA ILE A 142 2.32 -28.95 -8.53
C ILE A 142 3.01 -30.24 -8.08
N SER A 143 2.58 -31.37 -8.63
CA SER A 143 3.01 -32.69 -8.18
C SER A 143 3.13 -33.65 -9.35
N LYS A 144 4.09 -34.56 -9.27
CA LYS A 144 4.24 -35.70 -10.18
C LYS A 144 4.33 -36.97 -9.33
N ASN A 145 3.50 -37.95 -9.66
CA ASN A 145 3.29 -39.18 -8.90
C ASN A 145 4.63 -39.89 -8.63
N LYS A 146 4.85 -40.32 -7.38
CA LYS A 146 6.11 -40.87 -6.84
C LYS A 146 7.34 -39.93 -6.86
N TRP A 147 7.41 -38.94 -7.76
CA TRP A 147 8.60 -38.10 -7.96
C TRP A 147 8.69 -36.90 -7.02
N TYR A 148 7.68 -36.02 -7.02
CA TYR A 148 7.72 -34.79 -6.22
C TYR A 148 6.33 -34.24 -5.87
N ASN A 149 6.30 -33.43 -4.82
CA ASN A 149 5.20 -32.52 -4.49
C ASN A 149 5.82 -31.15 -4.13
N PHE A 150 5.52 -30.13 -4.92
CA PHE A 150 5.95 -28.75 -4.70
C PHE A 150 4.74 -27.88 -4.38
N ASN A 151 4.90 -26.98 -3.42
CA ASN A 151 3.95 -25.93 -3.10
C ASN A 151 4.67 -24.58 -3.00
N LEU A 152 3.98 -23.53 -3.43
CA LEU A 152 4.37 -22.15 -3.27
C LEU A 152 3.14 -21.37 -2.78
N THR A 153 3.30 -20.63 -1.68
CA THR A 153 2.37 -19.58 -1.28
C THR A 153 3.07 -18.23 -1.39
N PHE A 154 2.46 -17.29 -2.10
CA PHE A 154 2.80 -15.88 -2.06
C PHE A 154 1.68 -15.13 -1.33
N ARG A 155 2.04 -14.19 -0.47
CA ARG A 155 1.13 -13.20 0.11
C ARG A 155 1.79 -11.83 0.07
N ARG A 156 1.05 -10.82 -0.39
CA ARG A 156 1.41 -9.41 -0.23
C ARG A 156 0.44 -8.79 0.75
N ASP A 157 0.98 -8.10 1.74
CA ASP A 157 0.21 -7.25 2.65
C ASP A 157 0.63 -5.80 2.42
N GLN A 158 -0.28 -4.83 2.49
CA GLN A 158 0.04 -3.41 2.39
C GLN A 158 -0.50 -2.63 3.58
N ASN A 159 0.41 -2.33 4.52
CA ASN A 159 0.11 -1.38 5.58
C ASN A 159 0.23 0.05 5.03
N ASN A 160 -0.84 0.82 5.12
CA ASN A 160 -0.80 2.27 5.06
C ASN A 160 -1.36 2.80 6.38
N TRP A 161 -0.59 3.61 7.10
CA TRP A 161 -1.05 4.28 8.30
C TRP A 161 -0.61 5.74 8.25
N ASP A 162 -1.58 6.64 8.29
CA ASP A 162 -1.44 8.08 8.38
C ASP A 162 -2.79 8.63 8.86
N TYR A 163 -3.10 8.44 10.14
CA TYR A 163 -4.42 8.79 10.67
C TYR A 163 -4.51 10.30 10.93
N ASN A 164 -5.51 10.97 10.37
CA ASN A 164 -5.60 12.43 10.42
C ASN A 164 -5.78 13.02 11.84
N LEU A 165 -6.29 12.26 12.81
CA LEU A 165 -6.32 12.70 14.22
C LEU A 165 -4.96 12.57 14.93
N LEU A 166 -3.99 11.93 14.27
CA LEU A 166 -2.60 11.78 14.71
C LEU A 166 -1.61 12.44 13.72
N ALA A 167 -2.11 13.19 12.73
CA ALA A 167 -1.36 14.25 12.07
C ALA A 167 -0.98 15.31 13.11
N ASN A 168 0.14 16.02 12.93
CA ASN A 168 0.71 16.87 14.00
C ASN A 168 -0.31 17.88 14.56
N PRO A 169 -0.85 17.70 15.79
CA PRO A 169 -1.85 18.59 16.36
C PRO A 169 -1.26 19.92 16.81
N LEU A 170 0.08 20.04 16.76
CA LEU A 170 0.84 21.22 17.13
C LEU A 170 1.29 22.05 15.92
N ASN A 171 0.83 21.76 14.70
CA ASN A 171 0.98 22.67 13.55
C ASN A 171 0.21 23.98 13.82
N PRO A 172 0.85 25.15 14.07
CA PRO A 172 0.10 26.38 14.34
C PRO A 172 -0.49 26.96 13.05
N VAL A 173 -1.54 27.78 13.20
CA VAL A 173 -2.35 28.37 12.12
C VAL A 173 -1.53 29.17 11.08
N ASN A 174 -0.33 29.66 11.45
CA ASN A 174 0.60 30.33 10.55
C ASN A 174 2.03 29.75 10.71
N SER A 175 2.17 28.42 10.59
CA SER A 175 3.48 27.78 10.73
C SER A 175 4.41 28.01 9.53
N VAL A 176 5.71 28.06 9.80
CA VAL A 176 6.77 27.96 8.77
C VAL A 176 7.09 26.49 8.46
N ILE A 177 6.50 25.56 9.23
CA ILE A 177 6.77 24.12 9.24
C ILE A 177 5.42 23.41 9.32
N GLN A 178 5.01 22.72 8.25
CA GLN A 178 3.74 22.01 8.17
C GLN A 178 3.97 20.51 8.04
N VAL A 179 3.76 19.78 9.13
CA VAL A 179 3.77 18.30 9.11
C VAL A 179 2.35 17.84 8.82
N ASN A 180 2.01 17.77 7.54
CA ASN A 180 0.63 17.55 7.06
C ASN A 180 0.12 16.10 7.18
N GLY A 181 0.98 15.16 7.58
CA GLY A 181 0.63 13.79 7.96
C GLY A 181 1.05 13.49 9.40
N SER A 182 1.03 12.23 9.79
CA SER A 182 1.44 11.79 11.12
C SER A 182 2.96 11.66 11.27
N PRO A 183 3.57 12.19 12.37
CA PRO A 183 4.98 11.94 12.70
C PRO A 183 5.40 10.47 12.82
N HIS A 184 4.45 9.53 12.83
CA HIS A 184 4.68 8.08 12.87
C HIS A 184 4.12 7.33 11.64
N GLN A 185 3.87 8.03 10.53
CA GLN A 185 3.35 7.49 9.26
C GLN A 185 4.04 6.17 8.89
N PHE A 186 3.28 5.10 8.60
CA PHE A 186 3.84 3.76 8.34
C PHE A 186 3.26 3.16 7.05
N GLN A 187 3.99 3.32 5.96
CA GLN A 187 3.58 2.91 4.60
C GLN A 187 4.51 1.82 4.07
N THR A 188 4.24 0.57 4.42
CA THR A 188 5.09 -0.58 4.07
C THR A 188 4.34 -1.65 3.30
N VAL A 189 5.03 -2.25 2.34
CA VAL A 189 4.58 -3.48 1.66
C VAL A 189 5.35 -4.65 2.25
N ARG A 190 4.61 -5.65 2.72
CA ARG A 190 5.15 -6.93 3.19
C ARG A 190 4.94 -7.98 2.11
N ASN A 191 6.02 -8.56 1.60
CA ASN A 191 5.99 -9.69 0.68
C ASN A 191 6.44 -10.95 1.41
N MET A 192 5.55 -11.94 1.51
CA MET A 192 5.81 -13.26 2.06
C MET A 192 5.80 -14.30 0.93
N GLN A 193 6.82 -15.15 0.88
CA GLN A 193 6.96 -16.20 -0.12
C GLN A 193 7.40 -17.49 0.59
N ASP A 194 6.51 -18.49 0.63
CA ASP A 194 6.74 -19.78 1.24
C ASP A 194 6.83 -20.86 0.16
N TYR A 195 8.01 -21.43 -0.02
CA TYR A 195 8.33 -22.50 -0.96
C TYR A 195 8.51 -23.81 -0.19
N GLY A 196 7.84 -24.88 -0.61
CA GLY A 196 8.02 -26.22 -0.04
C GLY A 196 8.15 -27.29 -1.11
N LEU A 197 9.22 -28.08 -1.06
CA LEU A 197 9.49 -29.19 -1.97
C LEU A 197 9.65 -30.49 -1.20
N THR A 198 8.83 -31.49 -1.52
CA THR A 198 9.01 -32.88 -1.09
C THR A 198 9.43 -33.72 -2.28
N LEU A 199 10.61 -34.34 -2.20
CA LEU A 199 11.07 -35.32 -3.19
C LEU A 199 10.78 -36.74 -2.72
N LEU A 200 10.46 -37.61 -3.67
CA LEU A 200 10.14 -39.02 -3.47
C LEU A 200 9.03 -39.26 -2.41
N PRO A 201 7.86 -38.59 -2.48
CA PRO A 201 6.85 -38.60 -1.41
C PRO A 201 6.25 -39.97 -1.04
N GLN A 202 6.45 -41.01 -1.88
CA GLN A 202 5.98 -42.39 -1.66
C GLN A 202 7.12 -43.39 -1.37
N SER A 203 8.38 -42.92 -1.33
CA SER A 203 9.58 -43.75 -1.11
C SER A 203 9.79 -44.08 0.38
N PRO A 204 10.53 -45.15 0.71
CA PRO A 204 11.02 -45.39 2.07
C PRO A 204 11.94 -44.27 2.60
N VAL A 205 12.59 -43.51 1.71
CA VAL A 205 13.35 -42.30 2.04
C VAL A 205 12.73 -41.11 1.31
N ARG A 206 12.25 -40.12 2.06
CA ARG A 206 11.61 -38.91 1.56
C ARG A 206 12.40 -37.68 2.00
N LEU A 207 12.70 -36.78 1.06
CA LEU A 207 13.42 -35.54 1.34
C LEU A 207 12.44 -34.37 1.37
N ARG A 208 12.58 -33.48 2.35
CA ARG A 208 11.79 -32.26 2.52
C ARG A 208 12.71 -31.05 2.55
N PHE A 209 12.36 -30.04 1.76
CA PHE A 209 13.02 -28.75 1.74
C PHE A 209 11.94 -27.67 1.84
N ALA A 210 12.17 -26.62 2.62
CA ALA A 210 11.37 -25.41 2.55
C ALA A 210 12.25 -24.16 2.63
N TYR A 211 11.77 -23.09 2.00
CA TYR A 211 12.35 -21.75 2.09
C TYR A 211 11.21 -20.76 2.28
N SER A 212 11.28 -19.93 3.32
CA SER A 212 10.38 -18.80 3.53
C SER A 212 11.17 -17.50 3.41
N ARG A 213 10.64 -16.55 2.65
CA ARG A 213 11.17 -15.20 2.51
C ARG A 213 10.10 -14.21 2.92
N ASN A 214 10.38 -13.42 3.95
CA ASN A 214 9.47 -12.39 4.45
C ASN A 214 10.19 -11.04 4.43
N LYS A 215 9.87 -10.20 3.45
CA LYS A 215 10.48 -8.87 3.29
C LYS A 215 9.43 -7.80 3.54
N MET A 216 9.70 -6.84 4.41
CA MET A 216 8.86 -5.67 4.63
C MET A 216 9.66 -4.40 4.32
N GLU A 217 9.18 -3.59 3.38
CA GLU A 217 9.87 -2.37 2.96
C GLU A 217 8.91 -1.22 2.65
N GLY A 218 9.38 0.02 2.87
CA GLY A 218 8.63 1.23 2.49
C GLY A 218 9.05 2.48 3.27
N PRO A 219 8.52 3.66 2.92
CA PRO A 219 8.66 4.85 3.72
C PRO A 219 7.90 4.74 5.06
N SER A 220 8.54 5.20 6.12
CA SER A 220 7.94 5.39 7.43
C SER A 220 8.51 6.66 8.08
N LEU A 221 7.81 7.23 9.05
CA LEU A 221 8.28 8.33 9.88
C LEU A 221 8.36 7.88 11.35
N SER A 222 9.15 8.60 12.15
CA SER A 222 9.11 8.55 13.62
C SER A 222 9.66 9.85 14.18
N SER A 223 9.17 10.29 15.35
CA SER A 223 9.88 11.30 16.13
C SER A 223 11.09 10.75 16.90
N VAL A 224 12.05 11.62 17.20
CA VAL A 224 13.02 11.46 18.29
C VAL A 224 13.06 12.74 19.12
N HIS A 225 13.20 12.61 20.44
CA HIS A 225 13.14 13.73 21.38
C HIS A 225 14.54 14.13 21.84
N GLU A 226 15.08 15.22 21.29
CA GLU A 226 16.41 15.76 21.63
C GLU A 226 16.27 17.26 21.94
N GLY A 227 15.57 17.57 23.03
CA GLY A 227 15.21 18.93 23.45
C GLY A 227 14.02 19.54 22.67
N THR A 228 13.84 19.12 21.43
CA THR A 228 12.61 19.26 20.62
C THR A 228 12.30 17.90 19.99
N ASP A 229 11.06 17.67 19.59
CA ASP A 229 10.70 16.47 18.82
C ASP A 229 11.01 16.70 17.34
N THR A 230 12.00 15.99 16.80
CA THR A 230 12.41 16.05 15.38
C THR A 230 11.87 14.85 14.62
N VAL A 231 11.48 15.00 13.35
CA VAL A 231 10.94 13.89 12.56
C VAL A 231 12.04 13.22 11.75
N MET A 232 12.29 11.96 12.09
CA MET A 232 13.18 11.08 11.37
C MET A 232 12.42 10.33 10.27
N PHE A 233 12.89 10.45 9.04
CA PHE A 233 12.52 9.54 7.97
C PHE A 233 13.12 8.16 8.23
N GLN A 234 12.24 7.18 8.49
CA GLN A 234 12.59 5.77 8.59
C GLN A 234 12.40 5.11 7.21
N LYS A 235 13.49 4.83 6.50
CA LYS A 235 13.43 3.93 5.36
C LYS A 235 13.33 2.50 5.87
N TRP A 236 12.11 2.01 6.06
CA TRP A 236 11.85 0.67 6.60
C TRP A 236 12.32 -0.39 5.59
N ASN A 237 13.13 -1.34 6.05
CA ASN A 237 13.67 -2.42 5.21
C ASN A 237 14.12 -3.60 6.09
N THR A 238 13.22 -4.55 6.31
CA THR A 238 13.51 -5.77 7.06
C THR A 238 13.33 -7.01 6.19
N LEU A 239 14.19 -8.01 6.39
CA LEU A 239 14.18 -9.26 5.66
C LEU A 239 14.41 -10.43 6.62
N LEU A 240 13.48 -11.39 6.64
CA LEU A 240 13.63 -12.67 7.30
C LEU A 240 13.69 -13.77 6.23
N ASN A 241 14.77 -14.55 6.26
CA ASN A 241 14.93 -15.79 5.48
C ASN A 241 14.87 -16.97 6.44
N ALA A 242 13.98 -17.94 6.21
CA ALA A 242 13.96 -19.20 6.92
C ALA A 242 14.20 -20.36 5.95
N TYR A 243 15.05 -21.31 6.33
CA TYR A 243 15.36 -22.51 5.57
C TYR A 243 15.03 -23.73 6.43
N GLN A 244 14.37 -24.73 5.83
CA GLN A 244 14.13 -26.03 6.45
C GLN A 244 14.71 -27.13 5.56
N PHE A 245 15.41 -28.07 6.19
CA PHE A 245 15.78 -29.35 5.60
C PHE A 245 15.23 -30.47 6.49
N GLY A 246 14.66 -31.50 5.88
CA GLY A 246 14.18 -32.67 6.61
C GLY A 246 14.28 -33.96 5.80
N VAL A 247 14.41 -35.07 6.50
CA VAL A 247 14.50 -36.41 5.92
C VAL A 247 13.62 -37.36 6.72
N ASP A 248 12.76 -38.10 6.04
CA ASP A 248 11.93 -39.15 6.64
C ASP A 248 12.36 -40.54 6.16
N PHE A 249 12.55 -41.45 7.11
CA PHE A 249 12.94 -42.85 6.89
C PHE A 249 11.83 -43.78 7.39
N LYS A 250 11.12 -44.43 6.47
CA LYS A 250 10.11 -45.45 6.78
C LYS A 250 10.78 -46.81 6.99
N VAL A 251 11.34 -47.00 8.19
CA VAL A 251 12.10 -48.20 8.59
C VAL A 251 11.23 -49.47 8.61
N LEU A 252 9.97 -49.34 9.04
CA LEU A 252 9.00 -50.45 9.08
C LEU A 252 7.63 -49.98 8.55
N PRO A 253 6.70 -50.88 8.19
CA PRO A 253 5.38 -50.50 7.67
C PRO A 253 4.60 -49.47 8.51
N ARG A 254 4.86 -49.42 9.83
CA ARG A 254 4.24 -48.51 10.81
C ARG A 254 5.25 -47.65 11.59
N THR A 255 6.53 -47.62 11.20
CA THR A 255 7.58 -46.85 11.91
C THR A 255 8.28 -45.91 10.95
N ASN A 256 8.23 -44.61 11.25
CA ASN A 256 8.90 -43.55 10.51
C ASN A 256 9.83 -42.79 11.46
N ILE A 257 11.07 -42.55 11.05
CA ILE A 257 12.03 -41.70 11.75
C ILE A 257 12.21 -40.43 10.93
N SER A 258 11.92 -39.27 11.50
CA SER A 258 12.04 -37.96 10.84
C SER A 258 13.13 -37.13 11.50
N TYR A 259 14.06 -36.62 10.69
CA TYR A 259 14.97 -35.54 11.08
C TYR A 259 14.51 -34.23 10.43
N ASP A 260 14.57 -33.14 11.18
CA ASP A 260 14.26 -31.78 10.72
C ASP A 260 15.28 -30.79 11.28
N GLN A 261 15.77 -29.91 10.42
CA GLN A 261 16.66 -28.80 10.75
C GLN A 261 16.08 -27.50 10.22
N PHE A 262 16.07 -26.47 11.07
CA PHE A 262 15.58 -25.13 10.75
C PHE A 262 16.70 -24.11 10.95
N LEU A 263 16.85 -23.19 10.01
CA LEU A 263 17.77 -22.05 10.07
C LEU A 263 16.98 -20.78 9.78
N GLN A 264 17.19 -19.72 10.56
CA GLN A 264 16.53 -18.43 10.37
C GLN A 264 17.54 -17.29 10.44
N TYR A 265 17.45 -16.36 9.49
CA TYR A 265 18.36 -15.23 9.33
C TYR A 265 17.54 -13.95 9.16
N TYR A 266 17.69 -13.03 10.10
CA TYR A 266 17.02 -11.72 10.10
C TYR A 266 18.02 -10.61 9.78
N GLU A 267 17.66 -9.75 8.83
CA GLU A 267 18.38 -8.54 8.47
C GLU A 267 17.48 -7.32 8.76
N GLY A 268 17.91 -6.48 9.70
CA GLY A 268 17.28 -5.19 10.01
C GLY A 268 18.02 -4.05 9.32
N ASN A 269 17.76 -3.86 8.03
CA ASN A 269 18.43 -2.85 7.19
C ASN A 269 17.64 -1.52 7.12
N THR A 270 16.80 -1.23 8.12
CA THR A 270 16.10 0.05 8.28
C THR A 270 17.13 1.15 8.57
N THR A 271 16.97 2.32 7.93
CA THR A 271 17.84 3.48 8.15
C THR A 271 17.03 4.70 8.55
N TRP A 272 17.56 5.46 9.50
CA TRP A 272 17.03 6.74 9.95
C TRP A 272 17.82 7.88 9.32
N ALA A 273 17.12 8.91 8.86
CA ALA A 273 17.68 10.19 8.47
C ALA A 273 16.78 11.31 8.99
N ASP A 274 17.37 12.44 9.38
CA ASP A 274 16.60 13.65 9.70
C ASP A 274 15.78 14.09 8.47
N GLN A 275 14.49 14.36 8.63
CA GLN A 275 13.64 14.95 7.58
C GLN A 275 13.84 16.48 7.54
N SER A 276 15.11 16.89 7.49
CA SER A 276 15.59 18.24 7.78
C SER A 276 14.84 19.31 6.98
N PHE A 277 14.14 20.19 7.70
CA PHE A 277 13.54 21.39 7.11
C PHE A 277 14.64 22.41 6.75
N PRO A 278 14.43 23.31 5.76
CA PRO A 278 15.49 24.16 5.22
C PRO A 278 15.83 25.39 6.10
N PHE A 279 16.09 25.18 7.39
CA PHE A 279 16.53 26.22 8.32
C PHE A 279 18.04 26.20 8.50
N HIS A 280 18.61 27.40 8.51
CA HIS A 280 20.01 27.64 8.79
C HIS A 280 20.14 28.73 9.85
N LEU A 281 21.09 28.56 10.76
CA LEU A 281 21.57 29.65 11.61
C LEU A 281 22.27 30.71 10.75
N SER A 282 22.49 31.91 11.31
CA SER A 282 23.26 32.98 10.66
C SER A 282 24.72 32.60 10.34
N THR A 283 25.22 31.49 10.90
CA THR A 283 26.51 30.85 10.60
C THR A 283 26.47 29.92 9.38
N GLY A 284 25.31 29.74 8.74
CA GLY A 284 25.08 28.77 7.66
C GLY A 284 24.82 27.33 8.12
N THR A 285 24.98 27.04 9.42
CA THR A 285 24.76 25.72 10.02
C THR A 285 23.28 25.30 9.89
N THR A 286 23.01 24.16 9.27
CA THR A 286 21.67 23.54 9.19
C THR A 286 21.14 23.18 10.58
N VAL A 287 19.85 23.39 10.83
CA VAL A 287 19.18 23.03 12.08
C VAL A 287 17.76 22.53 11.82
N ASP A 288 17.32 21.47 12.52
CA ASP A 288 15.89 21.17 12.66
C ASP A 288 15.38 21.76 13.98
N PRO A 289 14.43 22.73 13.96
CA PRO A 289 13.73 23.19 15.16
C PRO A 289 12.64 22.22 15.66
N GLY A 290 12.33 21.18 14.90
CA GLY A 290 11.36 20.13 15.23
C GLY A 290 9.90 20.49 14.94
N ILE A 291 9.02 19.55 15.29
CA ILE A 291 7.57 19.62 15.02
C ILE A 291 6.78 20.39 16.09
N VAL A 292 7.40 20.66 17.24
CA VAL A 292 6.85 21.43 18.37
C VAL A 292 7.18 22.92 18.17
N TYR A 293 6.71 23.47 17.05
CA TYR A 293 6.94 24.87 16.68
C TYR A 293 5.70 25.72 17.02
N SER A 294 5.73 26.46 18.12
CA SER A 294 4.62 27.35 18.52
C SER A 294 5.15 28.63 19.20
N PRO A 295 5.48 29.67 18.41
CA PRO A 295 5.99 30.93 18.94
C PRO A 295 5.06 31.63 19.94
N ALA A 296 3.74 31.39 19.84
CA ALA A 296 2.74 31.93 20.74
C ALA A 296 2.85 31.43 22.19
N VAL A 297 3.51 30.29 22.42
CA VAL A 297 3.82 29.76 23.76
C VAL A 297 5.33 29.70 24.04
N GLY A 298 6.14 30.40 23.24
CA GLY A 298 7.59 30.43 23.41
C GLY A 298 8.29 29.10 23.05
N GLN A 299 7.77 28.36 22.07
CA GLN A 299 8.39 27.12 21.58
C GLN A 299 8.89 27.29 20.12
N PRO A 300 10.14 26.93 19.80
CA PRO A 300 11.20 26.49 20.72
C PRO A 300 11.66 27.59 21.70
N CYS A 301 12.28 27.17 22.81
CA CYS A 301 12.58 28.02 23.98
C CYS A 301 13.64 29.11 23.78
N ALA A 302 14.30 29.13 22.62
CA ALA A 302 15.10 30.26 22.14
C ALA A 302 14.51 30.71 20.79
N THR A 303 14.37 32.02 20.57
CA THR A 303 13.78 32.59 19.34
C THR A 303 14.57 32.12 18.11
N PRO A 304 14.04 31.20 17.29
CA PRO A 304 14.88 30.37 16.42
C PRO A 304 15.23 31.05 15.09
N ILE A 305 14.46 32.07 14.70
CA ILE A 305 14.50 32.66 13.37
C ILE A 305 14.50 34.19 13.49
N VAL A 306 15.68 34.79 13.29
CA VAL A 306 15.78 36.22 12.96
C VAL A 306 15.77 36.34 11.43
N CYS A 307 14.57 36.43 10.84
CA CYS A 307 14.45 36.63 9.40
C CYS A 307 15.13 37.94 8.99
N ALA A 308 16.16 37.85 8.15
CA ALA A 308 16.88 38.98 7.57
C ALA A 308 16.10 39.69 6.44
N GLN A 309 14.83 40.02 6.72
CA GLN A 309 13.87 40.75 5.87
C GLN A 309 13.45 40.09 4.54
N PRO A 310 12.17 40.22 4.15
CA PRO A 310 10.99 39.85 4.91
C PRO A 310 10.39 38.52 4.38
N CYS A 311 9.97 37.63 5.27
CA CYS A 311 9.06 36.55 4.85
C CYS A 311 7.69 37.18 4.56
N LEU A 312 7.34 37.30 3.28
CA LEU A 312 6.07 37.88 2.82
C LEU A 312 4.88 36.96 3.16
N LEU A 313 4.40 37.05 4.40
CA LEU A 313 3.04 36.63 4.77
C LEU A 313 2.02 37.61 4.16
N SER A 314 1.75 37.48 2.86
CA SER A 314 0.73 38.25 2.17
C SER A 314 -0.68 37.75 2.53
N HIS A 315 -1.12 38.03 3.76
CA HIS A 315 -2.54 38.05 4.11
C HIS A 315 -3.20 39.26 3.42
N GLY A 316 -3.46 39.12 2.12
CA GLY A 316 -4.07 40.13 1.27
C GLY A 316 -5.16 39.52 0.41
N ALA A 317 -6.42 39.89 0.67
CA ALA A 317 -7.55 39.37 -0.10
C ALA A 317 -7.69 40.12 -1.43
N THR A 318 -7.19 39.53 -2.51
CA THR A 318 -7.75 39.62 -3.87
C THR A 318 -7.08 38.55 -4.73
N GLY A 319 -7.80 37.97 -5.70
CA GLY A 319 -7.36 36.76 -6.38
C GLY A 319 -6.51 37.01 -7.62
N PHE A 320 -5.58 36.09 -7.88
CA PHE A 320 -5.36 35.51 -9.20
C PHE A 320 -4.86 34.08 -9.04
N ALA A 321 -5.48 33.13 -9.75
CA ALA A 321 -5.01 31.75 -9.81
C ALA A 321 -3.98 31.62 -10.93
N VAL A 322 -2.85 30.97 -10.66
CA VAL A 322 -1.88 30.54 -11.68
C VAL A 322 -1.81 29.03 -11.65
N GLU A 323 -2.58 28.39 -12.53
CA GLU A 323 -2.39 26.97 -12.83
C GLU A 323 -1.04 26.80 -13.55
N LEU A 324 -0.15 25.97 -13.00
CA LEU A 324 0.99 25.43 -13.73
C LEU A 324 0.71 23.97 -14.10
N PHE A 325 0.13 23.80 -15.29
CA PHE A 325 -0.04 22.50 -15.93
C PHE A 325 1.33 21.83 -16.13
N GLN A 326 1.53 20.67 -15.51
CA GLN A 326 2.75 19.87 -15.70
C GLN A 326 2.51 18.82 -16.80
N THR A 327 2.72 19.20 -18.06
CA THR A 327 2.66 18.27 -19.21
C THR A 327 3.98 17.54 -19.40
N ALA A 328 3.90 16.22 -19.64
CA ALA A 328 5.07 15.41 -19.97
C ALA A 328 5.45 15.57 -21.46
N GLY A 329 6.74 15.78 -21.74
CA GLY A 329 7.27 15.87 -23.10
C GLY A 329 8.80 15.83 -23.09
N SER A 330 9.39 14.91 -23.86
CA SER A 330 10.83 14.67 -23.88
C SER A 330 11.54 15.39 -25.03
N VAL A 331 12.82 15.72 -24.83
CA VAL A 331 13.99 15.35 -25.69
C VAL A 331 15.23 15.96 -25.02
N GLY A 332 16.37 15.24 -25.04
CA GLY A 332 17.56 15.58 -24.26
C GLY A 332 18.75 16.08 -25.09
N ALA A 333 19.78 16.59 -24.39
CA ALA A 333 21.10 16.86 -24.93
C ALA A 333 22.18 16.28 -24.00
N ARG A 334 23.26 15.73 -24.56
CA ARG A 334 24.34 15.06 -23.84
C ARG A 334 25.61 15.90 -23.90
N VAL A 335 25.98 16.54 -22.79
CA VAL A 335 27.29 17.21 -22.64
C VAL A 335 28.16 16.38 -21.70
N VAL A 336 29.31 15.95 -22.19
CA VAL A 336 30.36 15.31 -21.38
C VAL A 336 31.52 16.29 -21.29
N GLN A 337 31.80 16.80 -20.09
CA GLN A 337 33.06 17.47 -19.79
C GLN A 337 33.85 16.66 -18.76
N ARG A 338 35.13 16.45 -19.07
CA ARG A 338 36.11 15.77 -18.23
C ARG A 338 37.27 16.74 -18.05
N LEU A 339 37.54 17.11 -16.79
CA LEU A 339 38.78 17.65 -16.17
C LEU A 339 38.34 18.34 -14.85
N GLY A 340 39.14 18.45 -13.79
CA GLY A 340 40.50 17.97 -13.59
C GLY A 340 40.64 16.99 -12.42
N ARG A 341 41.89 16.67 -12.07
CA ARG A 341 42.30 15.85 -10.92
C ARG A 341 42.93 16.77 -9.89
N ASP A 342 42.42 16.78 -8.66
CA ASP A 342 43.07 17.47 -7.54
C ASP A 342 43.00 16.68 -6.23
N HIS A 343 43.77 17.13 -5.24
CA HIS A 343 44.44 16.28 -4.25
C HIS A 343 43.57 15.59 -3.18
N GLU A 344 44.00 14.36 -2.89
CA GLU A 344 43.66 13.54 -1.74
C GLU A 344 43.89 14.23 -0.38
N GLN A 345 42.87 14.21 0.49
CA GLN A 345 43.05 14.26 1.95
C GLN A 345 42.06 13.30 2.63
N GLN A 346 42.55 12.41 3.49
CA GLN A 346 41.74 11.49 4.28
C GLN A 346 41.25 12.15 5.58
N PRO A 347 39.94 12.11 5.91
CA PRO A 347 39.49 12.38 7.28
C PRO A 347 39.90 11.21 8.20
N ARG A 348 40.45 11.54 9.38
CA ARG A 348 40.97 10.55 10.33
C ARG A 348 39.86 9.68 10.93
N SER A 349 40.18 8.42 11.21
CA SER A 349 39.31 7.51 11.94
C SER A 349 39.09 7.94 13.39
N LEU A 350 37.87 8.33 13.72
CA LEU A 350 37.43 8.45 15.11
C LEU A 350 37.18 7.05 15.68
N ARG A 351 37.93 6.69 16.74
CA ARG A 351 37.70 5.44 17.48
C ARG A 351 36.39 5.52 18.25
N ARG A 352 35.56 4.48 18.16
CA ARG A 352 34.41 4.30 19.06
C ARG A 352 34.92 3.97 20.47
N PRO A 353 34.25 4.45 21.54
CA PRO A 353 34.38 3.84 22.85
C PRO A 353 33.59 2.52 22.89
N ASP A 354 34.18 1.47 23.47
CA ASP A 354 33.51 0.19 23.67
C ASP A 354 32.57 0.24 24.89
N TYR A 355 31.32 -0.18 24.71
CA TYR A 355 30.36 -0.42 25.80
C TYR A 355 30.02 -1.92 25.86
N PRO A 356 30.19 -2.59 27.03
CA PRO A 356 29.94 -4.02 27.15
C PRO A 356 28.43 -4.32 27.26
N PHE A 357 27.91 -5.13 26.32
CA PHE A 357 26.55 -5.68 26.41
C PHE A 357 26.49 -6.83 27.43
N PRO A 358 25.56 -6.84 28.40
CA PRO A 358 25.35 -7.98 29.29
C PRO A 358 24.62 -9.12 28.55
N THR A 359 25.25 -10.30 28.48
CA THR A 359 24.68 -11.48 27.82
C THR A 359 23.70 -12.24 28.73
N THR A 360 22.43 -11.85 28.73
CA THR A 360 21.38 -12.54 29.51
C THR A 360 20.83 -13.76 28.76
N GLY A 361 21.47 -14.93 28.95
CA GLY A 361 21.06 -16.18 28.30
C GLY A 361 19.81 -16.81 28.93
N ILE A 362 18.68 -16.80 28.22
CA ILE A 362 17.43 -17.45 28.66
C ILE A 362 17.49 -18.96 28.35
N ARG A 363 17.58 -19.80 29.38
CA ARG A 363 17.37 -21.25 29.27
C ARG A 363 15.89 -21.60 29.42
N GLY A 364 15.23 -21.94 28.31
CA GLY A 364 13.98 -22.71 28.38
C GLY A 364 14.27 -24.16 28.80
N TRP A 365 13.44 -24.72 29.68
CA TRP A 365 13.49 -26.13 30.09
C TRP A 365 12.14 -26.79 29.82
N ARG A 366 12.18 -27.90 29.07
CA ARG A 366 11.10 -28.87 28.80
C ARG A 366 9.86 -28.33 28.09
#